data_AF-A0A6A3AUZ3-F1
#
_entry.id   AF-A0A6A3AUZ3-F1
#
_cell.length_a   1.000
_cell.length_b   1.000
_cell.length_c   1.000
_cell.angle_alpha   90.00
_cell.angle_beta   90.00
_cell.angle_gamma   90.00
#
_symmetry.space_group_name_H-M   'P 1'
#
loop_
_entity.id
_entity.type
_entity.pdbx_description
1 polymer ?
#
loop_
_entity_poly.entity_id
_entity_poly.type
_entity_poly.pdbx_seq_one_letter_code
_entity_poly.pdbx_strand_id
1 'polypeptide(L)'
;MPAVLEEFEPIFGQPKVEWTGSNSGLGQSSEFVFYLHSPDPSHLRICVTDFRDATWESVRSVSQLDDMRDSVGIGGSWSDFIHYILASVKSEDVKLLLEALPDSNDTKSAKLVAQKSKGMPRISFSLTKLTASAASDAMANLSLELFKAFKGLQHLFIQDRWTSAYPSGSRCVFKSAYAEKNETIQSQLELNSKRQKLQKTMNSLDKADVSAPGQSSPDKHAAQDPSPAKVTKRAVPARRRAKGRGVVLQDSENEKDG
;
A
#
# COMPACT_ATOMS: atom_id res chain seq x y z
N MET A 1 -24.36 -24.72 9.71
CA MET A 1 -23.44 -23.76 10.35
C MET A 1 -24.11 -22.40 10.32
N PRO A 2 -24.06 -21.60 11.40
CA PRO A 2 -24.55 -20.23 11.34
C PRO A 2 -23.78 -19.49 10.24
N ALA A 3 -24.49 -18.79 9.37
CA ALA A 3 -23.86 -17.99 8.34
C ALA A 3 -23.06 -16.86 9.01
N VAL A 4 -21.79 -16.73 8.64
CA VAL A 4 -20.86 -15.71 9.13
C VAL A 4 -20.04 -15.20 7.95
N LEU A 5 -19.55 -13.98 8.07
CA LEU A 5 -18.60 -13.37 7.15
C LEU A 5 -17.19 -13.71 7.66
N GLU A 6 -16.67 -14.87 7.28
CA GLU A 6 -15.29 -15.26 7.60
C GLU A 6 -14.29 -14.35 6.85
N GLU A 7 -13.34 -13.78 7.61
CA GLU A 7 -12.14 -13.06 7.13
C GLU A 7 -12.35 -12.22 5.85
N PHE A 8 -13.34 -11.32 5.89
CA PHE A 8 -13.66 -10.46 4.74
C PHE A 8 -12.62 -9.35 4.59
N GLU A 9 -11.70 -9.51 3.62
CA GLU A 9 -10.76 -8.43 3.28
C GLU A 9 -11.50 -7.22 2.69
N PRO A 10 -11.13 -5.98 3.07
CA PRO A 10 -11.69 -4.78 2.48
C PRO A 10 -11.48 -4.71 0.97
N ILE A 11 -12.53 -4.40 0.23
CA ILE A 11 -12.50 -4.23 -1.23
C ILE A 11 -12.75 -2.76 -1.55
N PHE A 12 -11.88 -2.18 -2.36
CA PHE A 12 -12.00 -0.81 -2.85
C PHE A 12 -12.27 -0.82 -4.34
N GLY A 13 -13.01 0.17 -4.82
CA GLY A 13 -13.20 0.36 -6.25
C GLY A 13 -13.83 1.70 -6.59
N GLN A 14 -13.83 2.00 -7.88
CA GLN A 14 -14.44 3.20 -8.45
C GLN A 14 -15.68 2.77 -9.25
N PRO A 15 -16.90 3.17 -8.84
CA PRO A 15 -18.11 2.83 -9.57
C PRO A 15 -18.33 3.80 -10.73
N LYS A 16 -18.97 3.33 -11.80
CA LYS A 16 -19.46 4.19 -12.89
C LYS A 16 -20.73 4.90 -12.42
N VAL A 17 -20.73 6.23 -12.44
CA VAL A 17 -21.88 7.03 -11.98
C VAL A 17 -22.92 7.16 -13.07
N GLU A 18 -24.17 6.86 -12.75
CA GLU A 18 -25.32 7.09 -13.63
C GLU A 18 -26.39 7.88 -12.87
N TRP A 19 -26.89 8.95 -13.49
CA TRP A 19 -27.91 9.82 -12.91
C TRP A 19 -29.28 9.48 -13.48
N THR A 20 -30.26 9.31 -12.60
CA THR A 20 -31.67 9.18 -12.99
C THR A 20 -32.39 10.48 -12.66
N GLY A 21 -32.83 11.20 -13.70
CA GLY A 21 -33.56 12.47 -13.57
C GLY A 21 -33.03 13.56 -14.52
N SER A 22 -33.81 14.62 -14.72
CA SER A 22 -33.47 15.75 -15.59
C SER A 22 -32.51 16.72 -14.91
N ASN A 23 -31.27 16.32 -14.65
CA ASN A 23 -30.20 17.28 -14.35
C ASN A 23 -29.51 17.69 -15.66
N SER A 24 -30.16 18.59 -16.39
CA SER A 24 -29.54 19.29 -17.51
C SER A 24 -28.57 20.35 -16.98
N GLY A 25 -27.28 20.01 -16.96
CA GLY A 25 -26.22 21.01 -16.87
C GLY A 25 -25.76 21.32 -15.46
N LEU A 26 -24.84 20.51 -14.94
CA LEU A 26 -23.59 21.00 -14.38
C LEU A 26 -22.62 19.81 -14.39
N GLY A 27 -21.38 20.02 -14.84
CA GLY A 27 -20.40 18.94 -15.09
C GLY A 27 -20.00 18.16 -13.84
N GLN A 28 -20.77 17.15 -13.47
CA GLN A 28 -20.53 16.33 -12.29
C GLN A 28 -19.83 15.02 -12.68
N SER A 29 -18.59 15.16 -13.12
CA SER A 29 -17.60 14.08 -13.08
C SER A 29 -17.16 13.84 -11.63
N SER A 30 -18.11 13.58 -10.73
CA SER A 30 -17.75 13.23 -9.35
C SER A 30 -17.21 11.82 -9.37
N GLU A 31 -15.90 11.68 -9.19
CA GLU A 31 -15.28 10.38 -8.96
C GLU A 31 -15.67 9.92 -7.56
N PHE A 32 -16.50 8.88 -7.52
CA PHE A 32 -16.81 8.21 -6.27
C PHE A 32 -15.83 7.07 -6.04
N VAL A 33 -15.56 6.79 -4.77
CA VAL A 33 -14.89 5.57 -4.35
C VAL A 33 -15.86 4.82 -3.45
N PHE A 34 -15.99 3.52 -3.67
CA PHE A 34 -16.66 2.64 -2.73
C PHE A 34 -15.63 1.83 -1.95
N TYR A 35 -15.98 1.49 -0.71
CA TYR A 35 -15.28 0.47 0.05
C TYR A 35 -16.30 -0.49 0.69
N LEU A 36 -16.00 -1.76 0.61
CA LEU A 36 -16.79 -2.86 1.14
C LEU A 36 -15.95 -3.59 2.20
N HIS A 37 -16.47 -3.70 3.42
CA HIS A 37 -15.78 -4.37 4.52
C HIS A 37 -16.77 -5.01 5.50
N SER A 38 -16.25 -5.85 6.39
CA SER A 38 -17.01 -6.48 7.47
C SER A 38 -16.53 -5.93 8.82
N PRO A 39 -17.22 -4.94 9.42
CA PRO A 39 -16.84 -4.41 10.74
C PRO A 39 -16.90 -5.48 11.84
N ASP A 40 -17.77 -6.48 11.67
CA ASP A 40 -17.89 -7.66 12.51
C ASP A 40 -18.29 -8.86 11.65
N PRO A 41 -18.24 -10.11 12.17
CA PRO A 41 -18.56 -11.31 11.39
C PRO A 41 -20.03 -11.45 10.97
N SER A 42 -20.92 -10.54 11.39
CA SER A 42 -22.37 -10.60 11.16
C SER A 42 -22.90 -9.49 10.26
N HIS A 43 -22.09 -8.47 9.97
CA HIS A 43 -22.49 -7.33 9.15
C HIS A 43 -21.51 -7.06 8.02
N LEU A 44 -22.07 -6.85 6.83
CA LEU A 44 -21.37 -6.32 5.67
C LEU A 44 -21.69 -4.84 5.54
N ARG A 45 -20.66 -3.99 5.46
CA ARG A 45 -20.81 -2.55 5.32
C ARG A 45 -20.21 -2.08 4.00
N ILE A 46 -21.00 -1.27 3.30
CA ILE A 46 -20.62 -0.56 2.08
C ILE A 46 -20.64 0.90 2.42
N CYS A 47 -19.58 1.63 2.10
CA CYS A 47 -19.69 3.08 1.99
C CYS A 47 -19.21 3.55 0.63
N VAL A 48 -19.81 4.64 0.16
CA VAL A 48 -19.51 5.27 -1.12
C VAL A 48 -19.34 6.76 -0.88
N THR A 49 -18.24 7.35 -1.35
CA THR A 49 -18.00 8.78 -1.13
C THR A 49 -17.22 9.44 -2.25
N ASP A 50 -17.47 10.74 -2.44
CA ASP A 50 -16.70 11.64 -3.29
C ASP A 50 -15.62 12.43 -2.52
N PHE A 51 -15.44 12.15 -1.21
CA PHE A 51 -14.58 12.88 -0.27
C PHE A 51 -14.87 14.38 -0.16
N ARG A 52 -16.07 14.80 -0.54
CA ARG A 52 -16.51 16.20 -0.47
C ARG A 52 -17.77 16.25 0.39
N ASP A 53 -18.92 16.15 -0.28
CA ASP A 53 -20.23 16.45 0.30
C ASP A 53 -21.16 15.24 0.25
N ALA A 54 -20.79 14.20 -0.49
CA ALA A 54 -21.58 13.01 -0.68
C ALA A 54 -20.87 11.80 -0.07
N THR A 55 -21.37 11.36 1.08
CA THR A 55 -21.00 10.10 1.71
C THR A 55 -22.26 9.29 1.97
N TRP A 56 -22.25 8.04 1.52
CA TRP A 56 -23.36 7.11 1.59
C TRP A 56 -22.94 5.82 2.26
N GLU A 57 -23.87 5.18 2.95
CA GLU A 57 -23.62 3.90 3.62
C GLU A 57 -24.79 2.92 3.43
N SER A 58 -24.46 1.63 3.37
CA SER A 58 -25.39 0.54 3.56
C SER A 58 -24.75 -0.50 4.48
N VAL A 59 -25.47 -0.91 5.51
CA VAL A 59 -25.11 -2.03 6.38
C VAL A 59 -26.10 -3.16 6.15
N ARG A 60 -25.61 -4.38 5.97
CA ARG A 60 -26.44 -5.58 5.75
C ARG A 60 -26.05 -6.67 6.74
N SER A 61 -27.01 -7.15 7.51
CA SER A 61 -26.81 -8.34 8.34
C SER A 61 -26.69 -9.60 7.48
N VAL A 62 -26.12 -10.65 8.04
CA VAL A 62 -26.11 -11.98 7.42
C VAL A 62 -27.52 -12.44 7.00
N SER A 63 -28.53 -12.23 7.85
CA SER A 63 -29.92 -12.61 7.50
C SER A 63 -30.44 -11.85 6.28
N GLN A 64 -30.20 -10.54 6.20
CA GLN A 64 -30.60 -9.73 5.05
C GLN A 64 -29.87 -10.12 3.77
N LEU A 65 -28.61 -10.55 3.89
CA LEU A 65 -27.84 -11.08 2.78
C LEU A 65 -28.35 -12.46 2.35
N ASP A 66 -28.80 -13.31 3.28
CA ASP A 66 -29.39 -14.62 2.96
C ASP A 66 -30.74 -14.44 2.24
N ASP A 67 -31.59 -13.54 2.73
CA ASP A 67 -32.82 -13.14 2.02
C ASP A 67 -32.50 -12.58 0.62
N MET A 68 -31.42 -11.80 0.52
CA MET A 68 -30.95 -11.27 -0.77
C MET A 68 -30.51 -12.40 -1.71
N ARG A 69 -29.83 -13.45 -1.22
CA ARG A 69 -29.45 -14.62 -2.04
C ARG A 69 -30.65 -15.20 -2.76
N ASP A 70 -31.73 -15.41 -2.00
CA ASP A 70 -32.95 -15.99 -2.51
C ASP A 70 -33.64 -15.05 -3.51
N SER A 71 -33.63 -13.74 -3.25
CA SER A 71 -34.19 -12.74 -4.17
C SER A 71 -33.43 -12.59 -5.49
N VAL A 72 -32.09 -12.74 -5.47
CA VAL A 72 -31.24 -12.67 -6.66
C VAL A 72 -31.29 -13.97 -7.45
N GLY A 73 -31.67 -15.09 -6.80
CA GLY A 73 -31.79 -16.40 -7.42
C GLY A 73 -30.44 -17.10 -7.62
N ILE A 74 -29.44 -16.80 -6.78
CA ILE A 74 -28.16 -17.51 -6.78
C ILE A 74 -28.29 -18.74 -5.89
N GLY A 75 -28.36 -19.92 -6.51
CA GLY A 75 -28.29 -21.19 -5.78
C GLY A 75 -26.87 -21.50 -5.30
N GLY A 76 -26.76 -22.47 -4.38
CA GLY A 76 -25.49 -22.93 -3.83
C GLY A 76 -25.40 -22.70 -2.32
N SER A 77 -24.18 -22.78 -1.79
CA SER A 77 -23.91 -22.54 -0.38
C SER A 77 -23.87 -21.05 -0.04
N TRP A 78 -23.93 -20.73 1.25
CA TRP A 78 -23.68 -19.37 1.74
C TRP A 78 -22.34 -18.79 1.24
N SER A 79 -21.28 -19.60 1.26
CA SER A 79 -19.96 -19.18 0.78
C SER A 79 -19.95 -18.88 -0.71
N ASP A 80 -20.66 -19.68 -1.53
CA ASP A 80 -20.80 -19.42 -2.97
C ASP A 80 -21.47 -18.07 -3.22
N PHE A 81 -22.48 -17.72 -2.41
CA PHE A 81 -23.15 -16.43 -2.52
C PHE A 81 -22.26 -15.26 -2.09
N ILE A 82 -21.52 -15.39 -0.99
CA ILE A 82 -20.54 -14.37 -0.58
C ILE A 82 -19.47 -14.20 -1.65
N HIS A 83 -18.92 -15.31 -2.17
CA HIS A 83 -17.96 -15.27 -3.27
C HIS A 83 -18.54 -14.58 -4.52
N TYR A 84 -19.82 -14.82 -4.81
CA TYR A 84 -20.53 -14.14 -5.88
C TYR A 84 -20.66 -12.63 -5.66
N ILE A 85 -20.93 -12.17 -4.42
CA ILE A 85 -20.91 -10.75 -4.07
C ILE A 85 -19.51 -10.17 -4.31
N LEU A 86 -18.45 -10.81 -3.78
CA LEU A 86 -17.08 -10.33 -3.98
C LEU A 86 -16.72 -10.25 -5.46
N ALA A 87 -17.03 -11.28 -6.23
CA ALA A 87 -16.75 -11.31 -7.66
C ALA A 87 -17.55 -10.24 -8.44
N SER A 88 -18.77 -9.93 -7.99
CA SER A 88 -19.58 -8.86 -8.58
C SER A 88 -19.02 -7.48 -8.28
N VAL A 89 -18.56 -7.24 -7.06
CA VAL A 89 -18.01 -5.94 -6.64
C VAL A 89 -16.59 -5.71 -7.17
N LYS A 90 -15.83 -6.78 -7.43
CA LYS A 90 -14.52 -6.71 -8.09
C LYS A 90 -14.60 -6.63 -9.62
N SER A 91 -15.79 -6.71 -10.21
CA SER A 91 -15.95 -6.62 -11.66
C SER A 91 -15.87 -5.17 -12.15
N GLU A 92 -15.71 -4.98 -13.46
CA GLU A 92 -15.75 -3.65 -14.09
C GLU A 92 -17.18 -3.08 -14.23
N ASP A 93 -18.19 -3.88 -13.88
CA ASP A 93 -19.62 -3.58 -14.04
C ASP A 93 -20.26 -3.16 -12.70
N VAL A 94 -19.57 -2.31 -11.96
CA VAL A 94 -20.10 -1.65 -10.76
C VAL A 94 -20.57 -0.24 -11.11
N LYS A 95 -21.83 0.06 -10.76
CA LYS A 95 -22.50 1.31 -11.06
C LYS A 95 -23.08 1.94 -9.80
N LEU A 96 -22.95 3.25 -9.69
CA LEU A 96 -23.62 4.05 -8.68
C LEU A 96 -24.77 4.80 -9.34
N LEU A 97 -26.00 4.39 -9.03
CA LEU A 97 -27.21 5.07 -9.49
C LEU A 97 -27.57 6.15 -8.48
N LEU A 98 -27.61 7.40 -8.94
CA LEU A 98 -27.99 8.56 -8.13
C LEU A 98 -29.31 9.14 -8.65
N GLU A 99 -30.28 9.28 -7.75
CA GLU A 99 -31.55 9.93 -8.04
C GLU A 99 -31.51 11.36 -7.51
N ALA A 100 -31.62 12.35 -8.41
CA ALA A 100 -31.68 13.75 -8.02
C ALA A 100 -33.08 14.11 -7.50
N LEU A 101 -33.14 14.96 -6.47
CA LEU A 101 -34.41 15.53 -6.04
C LEU A 101 -34.79 16.67 -7.02
N PRO A 102 -36.04 16.70 -7.55
CA PRO A 102 -36.48 17.80 -8.40
C PRO A 102 -36.32 19.12 -7.63
N ASP A 103 -35.77 20.13 -8.29
CA ASP A 103 -35.56 21.49 -7.79
C ASP A 103 -34.45 21.69 -6.75
N SER A 104 -33.56 20.71 -6.56
CA SER A 104 -32.36 20.90 -5.72
C SER A 104 -31.13 20.22 -6.30
N ASN A 105 -29.95 20.67 -5.87
CA ASN A 105 -28.69 19.96 -6.11
C ASN A 105 -28.53 18.73 -5.19
N ASP A 106 -29.55 18.39 -4.39
CA ASP A 106 -29.51 17.27 -3.47
C ASP A 106 -29.99 15.97 -4.14
N THR A 107 -29.44 14.88 -3.63
CA THR A 107 -29.67 13.51 -4.05
C THR A 107 -30.73 12.88 -3.16
N LYS A 108 -31.84 12.47 -3.75
CA LYS A 108 -32.95 11.81 -3.06
C LYS A 108 -32.61 10.39 -2.64
N SER A 109 -31.95 9.63 -3.51
CA SER A 109 -31.58 8.24 -3.24
C SER A 109 -30.31 7.86 -3.97
N ALA A 110 -29.60 6.86 -3.42
CA ALA A 110 -28.42 6.29 -4.05
C ALA A 110 -28.46 4.77 -3.97
N LYS A 111 -27.99 4.10 -5.02
CA LYS A 111 -27.98 2.64 -5.11
C LYS A 111 -26.72 2.15 -5.80
N LEU A 112 -25.97 1.28 -5.13
CA LEU A 112 -24.83 0.59 -5.73
C LEU A 112 -25.34 -0.69 -6.41
N VAL A 113 -25.06 -0.84 -7.70
CA VAL A 113 -25.45 -2.01 -8.49
C VAL A 113 -24.18 -2.66 -9.03
N ALA A 114 -24.04 -3.96 -8.83
CA ALA A 114 -22.88 -4.71 -9.29
C ALA A 114 -23.31 -5.98 -10.03
N GLN A 115 -22.52 -6.37 -11.03
CA GLN A 115 -22.77 -7.55 -11.85
C GLN A 115 -21.45 -8.29 -12.11
N LYS A 116 -21.38 -9.57 -11.75
CA LYS A 116 -20.16 -10.38 -11.96
C LYS A 116 -19.72 -10.45 -13.41
N SER A 117 -20.66 -10.63 -14.34
CA SER A 117 -20.43 -10.64 -15.78
C SER A 117 -21.75 -10.51 -16.53
N LYS A 118 -21.68 -10.12 -17.81
CA LYS A 118 -22.87 -10.02 -18.68
C LYS A 118 -23.68 -11.32 -18.65
N GLY A 119 -25.00 -11.20 -18.47
CA GLY A 119 -25.94 -12.33 -18.40
C GLY A 119 -26.11 -12.95 -17.01
N MET A 120 -25.25 -12.61 -16.04
CA MET A 120 -25.45 -13.03 -14.64
C MET A 120 -26.46 -12.12 -13.92
N PRO A 121 -27.10 -12.59 -12.84
CA PRO A 121 -27.94 -11.73 -12.00
C PRO A 121 -27.22 -10.46 -11.51
N ARG A 122 -27.98 -9.45 -11.12
CA ARG A 122 -27.43 -8.20 -10.56
C ARG A 122 -27.69 -8.17 -9.07
N ILE A 123 -26.68 -7.78 -8.31
CA ILE A 123 -26.84 -7.45 -6.89
C ILE A 123 -26.98 -5.95 -6.75
N SER A 124 -27.73 -5.52 -5.74
CA SER A 124 -27.93 -4.11 -5.53
C SER A 124 -28.12 -3.74 -4.07
N PHE A 125 -27.46 -2.66 -3.66
CA PHE A 125 -27.49 -2.14 -2.30
C PHE A 125 -28.03 -0.73 -2.32
N SER A 126 -29.22 -0.54 -1.75
CA SER A 126 -29.74 0.81 -1.46
C SER A 126 -28.88 1.44 -0.37
N LEU A 127 -28.46 2.68 -0.60
CA LEU A 127 -27.57 3.42 0.28
C LEU A 127 -28.34 4.56 0.97
N THR A 128 -27.91 4.89 2.18
CA THR A 128 -28.45 6.01 2.98
C THR A 128 -27.42 7.12 3.04
N LYS A 129 -27.84 8.36 2.84
CA LYS A 129 -26.93 9.52 2.92
C LYS A 129 -26.51 9.73 4.37
N LEU A 130 -25.20 9.83 4.60
CA LEU A 130 -24.65 10.19 5.90
C LEU A 130 -24.58 11.71 6.03
N THR A 131 -24.72 12.21 7.25
CA THR A 131 -24.65 13.65 7.56
C THR A 131 -23.62 13.93 8.63
N ALA A 132 -23.01 15.12 8.56
CA ALA A 132 -22.08 15.67 9.55
C ALA A 132 -21.01 14.67 10.03
N SER A 133 -21.01 14.34 11.33
CA SER A 133 -19.98 13.51 11.96
C SER A 133 -19.93 12.09 11.42
N ALA A 134 -21.09 11.49 11.09
CA ALA A 134 -21.12 10.12 10.56
C ALA A 134 -20.44 10.05 9.18
N ALA A 135 -20.61 11.09 8.36
CA ALA A 135 -19.95 11.19 7.06
C ALA A 135 -18.43 11.34 7.24
N SER A 136 -17.98 12.23 8.13
CA SER A 136 -16.55 12.41 8.41
C SER A 136 -15.89 11.15 8.96
N ASP A 137 -16.56 10.43 9.86
CA ASP A 137 -16.05 9.20 10.44
C ASP A 137 -15.94 8.10 9.39
N ALA A 138 -16.96 7.95 8.54
CA ALA A 138 -16.93 6.99 7.43
C ALA A 138 -15.80 7.29 6.43
N MET A 139 -15.58 8.57 6.09
CA MET A 139 -14.46 8.98 5.25
C MET A 139 -13.11 8.71 5.91
N ALA A 140 -12.95 9.04 7.19
CA ALA A 140 -11.71 8.81 7.93
C ALA A 140 -11.35 7.32 7.98
N ASN A 141 -12.35 6.46 8.24
CA ASN A 141 -12.18 5.01 8.24
C ASN A 141 -11.78 4.49 6.85
N LEU A 142 -12.47 4.93 5.80
CA LEU A 142 -12.13 4.58 4.42
C LEU A 142 -10.69 4.99 4.10
N SER A 143 -10.31 6.24 4.38
CA SER A 143 -8.97 6.77 4.11
C SER A 143 -7.89 5.99 4.84
N LEU A 144 -8.13 5.61 6.09
CA LEU A 144 -7.19 4.81 6.88
C LEU A 144 -7.00 3.41 6.27
N GLU A 145 -8.09 2.73 5.92
CA GLU A 145 -8.04 1.40 5.31
C GLU A 145 -7.38 1.43 3.92
N LEU A 146 -7.67 2.46 3.11
CA LEU A 146 -7.03 2.66 1.82
C LEU A 146 -5.52 2.87 1.97
N PHE A 147 -5.09 3.64 2.97
CA PHE A 147 -3.68 3.83 3.28
C PHE A 147 -3.00 2.53 3.73
N LYS A 148 -3.64 1.73 4.58
CA LYS A 148 -3.14 0.41 4.99
C LYS A 148 -2.97 -0.51 3.78
N ALA A 149 -3.98 -0.59 2.90
CA ALA A 149 -3.93 -1.38 1.68
C ALA A 149 -2.78 -0.93 0.76
N PHE A 150 -2.62 0.38 0.58
CA PHE A 150 -1.52 0.95 -0.19
C PHE A 150 -0.15 0.60 0.39
N LYS A 151 0.03 0.70 1.72
CA LYS A 151 1.29 0.30 2.39
C LYS A 151 1.58 -1.20 2.21
N GLY A 152 0.56 -2.04 2.26
CA GLY A 152 0.67 -3.47 1.96
C GLY A 152 1.15 -3.72 0.54
N LEU A 153 0.54 -3.07 -0.45
CA LEU A 153 0.93 -3.16 -1.85
C LEU A 153 2.36 -2.65 -2.08
N GLN A 154 2.76 -1.55 -1.45
CA GLN A 154 4.14 -1.06 -1.55
C GLN A 154 5.15 -2.05 -0.98
N HIS A 155 4.86 -2.67 0.17
CA HIS A 155 5.73 -3.68 0.75
C HIS A 155 5.89 -4.88 -0.18
N LEU A 156 4.78 -5.39 -0.73
CA LEU A 156 4.79 -6.51 -1.69
C LEU A 156 5.56 -6.14 -2.97
N PHE A 157 5.30 -4.97 -3.55
CA PHE A 157 5.98 -4.49 -4.75
C PHE A 157 7.49 -4.35 -4.56
N ILE A 158 7.92 -3.83 -3.40
CA ILE A 158 9.33 -3.77 -3.04
C ILE A 158 9.89 -5.19 -2.94
N GLN A 159 9.25 -6.09 -2.19
CA GLN A 159 9.66 -7.49 -2.02
C GLN A 159 9.78 -8.24 -3.35
N ASP A 160 8.83 -8.07 -4.27
CA ASP A 160 8.84 -8.70 -5.60
C ASP A 160 9.98 -8.16 -6.47
N ARG A 161 10.21 -6.85 -6.46
CA ARG A 161 11.33 -6.24 -7.19
C ARG A 161 12.69 -6.73 -6.69
N TRP A 162 12.83 -6.94 -5.37
CA TRP A 162 14.05 -7.53 -4.80
C TRP A 162 14.22 -9.01 -5.15
N THR A 163 13.13 -9.78 -5.16
CA THR A 163 13.14 -11.22 -5.50
C THR A 163 13.46 -11.44 -6.99
N SER A 164 12.94 -10.57 -7.86
CA SER A 164 13.23 -10.59 -9.30
C SER A 164 14.67 -10.12 -9.62
N ALA A 165 15.21 -9.17 -8.85
CA ALA A 165 16.59 -8.69 -9.04
C ALA A 165 17.67 -9.69 -8.58
N TYR A 166 17.33 -10.65 -7.71
CA TYR A 166 18.27 -11.65 -7.18
C TYR A 166 17.64 -13.06 -7.14
N PRO A 167 17.67 -13.80 -8.27
CA PRO A 167 17.01 -15.10 -8.39
C PRO A 167 17.63 -16.22 -7.54
N SER A 168 18.81 -16.01 -6.96
CA SER A 168 19.56 -17.03 -6.22
C SER A 168 19.73 -16.67 -4.74
N GLY A 169 18.98 -17.38 -3.89
CA GLY A 169 19.34 -17.69 -2.49
C GLY A 169 19.47 -16.54 -1.48
N SER A 170 19.29 -15.28 -1.86
CA SER A 170 19.56 -14.14 -0.97
C SER A 170 18.34 -13.71 -0.16
N ARG A 171 17.67 -14.67 0.48
CA ARG A 171 16.56 -14.39 1.42
C ARG A 171 17.05 -13.78 2.75
N CYS A 172 18.37 -13.66 2.96
CA CYS A 172 18.97 -13.38 4.26
C CYS A 172 19.81 -12.08 4.36
N VAL A 173 20.07 -11.35 3.26
CA VAL A 173 21.11 -10.30 3.32
C VAL A 173 20.62 -8.99 3.96
N PHE A 174 19.33 -8.65 3.84
CA PHE A 174 18.84 -7.36 4.40
C PHE A 174 18.30 -7.46 5.83
N LYS A 175 17.76 -8.62 6.25
CA LYS A 175 17.49 -8.87 7.68
C LYS A 175 18.81 -9.03 8.45
N SER A 176 19.85 -9.64 7.87
CA SER A 176 21.17 -9.70 8.51
C SER A 176 21.88 -8.34 8.49
N ALA A 177 21.89 -7.60 7.39
CA ALA A 177 22.64 -6.34 7.34
C ALA A 177 22.08 -5.24 8.26
N TYR A 178 20.77 -5.22 8.55
CA TYR A 178 20.21 -4.33 9.58
C TYR A 178 20.38 -4.90 10.99
N ALA A 179 20.23 -6.22 11.20
CA ALA A 179 20.42 -6.83 12.52
C ALA A 179 21.90 -6.80 12.98
N GLU A 180 22.84 -7.13 12.09
CA GLU A 180 24.29 -7.12 12.32
C GLU A 180 24.79 -5.70 12.59
N LYS A 181 24.30 -4.69 11.85
CA LYS A 181 24.62 -3.29 12.16
C LYS A 181 24.09 -2.88 13.52
N ASN A 182 22.87 -3.30 13.89
CA ASN A 182 22.29 -2.97 15.19
C ASN A 182 23.03 -3.67 16.35
N GLU A 183 23.41 -4.94 16.17
CA GLU A 183 24.18 -5.73 17.13
C GLU A 183 25.62 -5.23 17.28
N THR A 184 26.23 -4.77 16.18
CA THR A 184 27.55 -4.12 16.20
C THR A 184 27.51 -2.77 16.92
N ILE A 185 26.46 -1.97 16.69
CA ILE A 185 26.25 -0.69 17.40
C ILE A 185 26.06 -0.94 18.89
N GLN A 186 25.23 -1.92 19.29
CA GLN A 186 25.04 -2.29 20.70
C GLN A 186 26.33 -2.82 21.34
N SER A 187 27.08 -3.68 20.64
CA SER A 187 28.35 -4.22 21.11
C SER A 187 29.42 -3.14 21.29
N GLN A 188 29.50 -2.17 20.38
CA GLN A 188 30.38 -1.01 20.54
C GLN A 188 29.95 -0.10 21.69
N LEU A 189 28.65 0.08 21.90
CA LEU A 189 28.13 0.89 23.02
C LEU A 189 28.43 0.23 24.37
N GLU A 190 28.30 -1.09 24.45
CA GLU A 190 28.69 -1.91 25.63
C GLU A 190 30.20 -1.88 25.90
N LEU A 191 31.03 -1.99 24.86
CA LEU A 191 32.49 -1.86 25.00
C LEU A 191 32.92 -0.46 25.45
N ASN A 192 32.31 0.59 24.90
CA ASN A 192 32.59 1.96 25.31
C ASN A 192 32.07 2.27 26.72
N SER A 193 30.91 1.74 27.11
CA SER A 193 30.38 1.81 28.48
C SER A 193 31.32 1.15 29.49
N LYS A 194 31.82 -0.06 29.20
CA LYS A 194 32.78 -0.77 30.06
C LYS A 194 34.11 -0.02 30.19
N ARG A 195 34.61 0.57 29.09
CA ARG A 195 35.82 1.40 29.10
C ARG A 195 35.64 2.69 29.91
N GLN A 196 34.49 3.36 29.80
CA GLN A 196 34.17 4.52 30.63
C GLN A 196 34.04 4.15 32.11
N LYS A 197 33.48 2.97 32.43
CA LYS A 197 33.38 2.48 33.81
C LYS A 197 34.76 2.19 34.42
N LEU A 198 35.68 1.61 33.65
CA LEU A 198 37.07 1.37 34.05
C LEU A 198 37.87 2.68 34.23
N GLN A 199 37.68 3.66 33.34
CA GLN A 199 38.29 4.99 33.49
C GLN A 199 37.75 5.75 34.70
N LYS A 200 36.45 5.60 35.02
CA LYS A 200 35.83 6.22 36.21
C LYS A 200 36.31 5.58 37.52
N THR A 201 36.62 4.28 37.51
CA THR A 201 37.23 3.59 38.66
C THR A 201 38.72 3.89 38.83
N MET A 202 39.47 4.11 37.73
CA MET A 202 40.88 4.54 37.81
C MET A 202 41.01 6.00 38.27
N ASN A 203 40.14 6.89 37.78
CA ASN A 203 40.16 8.31 38.17
C ASN A 203 39.56 8.59 39.56
N SER A 204 38.99 7.57 40.22
CA SER A 204 38.50 7.65 41.60
C SER A 204 39.51 7.09 42.61
N LEU A 205 40.62 6.52 42.15
CA LEU A 205 41.70 5.98 42.98
C LEU A 205 42.94 6.87 42.87
N ASP A 206 42.77 8.19 42.96
CA ASP A 206 43.87 9.14 43.18
C ASP A 206 43.27 10.47 43.68
N LYS A 207 42.73 10.43 44.91
CA LYS A 207 42.53 11.64 45.74
C LYS A 207 42.80 11.35 47.20
N ALA A 208 44.09 11.38 47.52
CA ALA A 208 44.68 11.86 48.76
C ALA A 208 46.12 12.26 48.36
N ASP A 209 46.72 13.39 48.66
CA ASP A 209 46.38 14.66 49.31
C ASP A 209 47.58 15.60 48.99
N VAL A 210 47.46 16.90 49.27
CA VAL A 210 48.55 17.89 49.49
C VAL A 210 49.08 18.74 48.30
N SER A 211 48.63 19.99 48.32
CA SER A 211 49.31 21.30 48.10
C SER A 211 49.86 21.78 46.74
N ALA A 212 49.52 23.05 46.47
CA ALA A 212 49.82 23.94 45.32
C ALA A 212 51.25 24.57 45.39
N PRO A 213 51.62 25.64 44.62
CA PRO A 213 51.19 26.16 43.29
C PRO A 213 52.40 26.50 42.35
N GLY A 214 52.15 26.85 41.08
CA GLY A 214 53.15 27.57 40.23
C GLY A 214 52.97 27.28 38.73
N GLN A 215 52.42 28.21 37.94
CA GLN A 215 53.09 29.27 37.15
C GLN A 215 53.52 28.88 35.72
N SER A 216 53.18 29.80 34.80
CA SER A 216 53.76 30.14 33.49
C SER A 216 53.45 29.33 32.20
N SER A 217 52.80 30.06 31.28
CA SER A 217 52.84 30.04 29.79
C SER A 217 54.26 30.32 29.23
N PRO A 218 54.54 30.50 27.91
CA PRO A 218 53.91 30.05 26.63
C PRO A 218 54.97 29.58 25.57
N ASP A 219 54.54 29.46 24.31
CA ASP A 219 55.24 29.84 23.05
C ASP A 219 55.87 28.79 22.08
N LYS A 220 55.23 28.75 20.90
CA LYS A 220 55.73 28.95 19.50
C LYS A 220 56.71 28.00 18.78
N HIS A 221 56.33 27.85 17.50
CA HIS A 221 57.11 27.77 16.23
C HIS A 221 57.14 26.38 15.58
N ALA A 222 57.19 26.21 14.25
CA ALA A 222 56.75 26.94 13.05
C ALA A 222 57.10 26.01 11.86
N ALA A 223 56.26 26.00 10.83
CA ALA A 223 56.51 25.73 9.41
C ALA A 223 57.52 24.65 8.95
N GLN A 224 57.08 23.75 8.06
CA GLN A 224 57.60 23.65 6.68
C GLN A 224 56.91 22.54 5.87
N ASP A 225 56.25 22.93 4.78
CA ASP A 225 56.05 22.09 3.58
C ASP A 225 57.33 22.13 2.72
N PRO A 226 57.63 21.07 1.95
CA PRO A 226 57.54 21.25 0.49
C PRO A 226 57.06 19.99 -0.28
N SER A 227 56.32 20.22 -1.38
CA SER A 227 56.20 19.30 -2.53
C SER A 227 57.17 19.74 -3.65
N PRO A 228 57.32 19.10 -4.85
CA PRO A 228 56.56 17.99 -5.46
C PRO A 228 57.40 16.98 -6.34
N ALA A 229 56.65 16.02 -6.95
CA ALA A 229 56.80 15.44 -8.30
C ALA A 229 57.28 13.98 -8.45
N LYS A 230 56.38 13.07 -8.91
CA LYS A 230 56.55 12.28 -10.16
C LYS A 230 55.25 11.56 -10.58
N VAL A 231 54.91 11.69 -11.87
CA VAL A 231 53.78 11.08 -12.59
C VAL A 231 54.13 9.66 -13.05
N THR A 232 53.23 8.68 -12.90
CA THR A 232 53.16 7.53 -13.85
C THR A 232 51.74 6.93 -14.01
N LYS A 233 51.14 7.23 -15.18
CA LYS A 233 50.27 6.42 -16.07
C LYS A 233 49.01 5.67 -15.56
N ARG A 234 47.89 6.20 -16.09
CA ARG A 234 46.57 5.64 -16.44
C ARG A 234 46.58 4.17 -16.91
N ALA A 235 45.61 3.37 -16.43
CA ALA A 235 45.15 2.15 -17.07
C ALA A 235 43.60 2.10 -17.06
N VAL A 236 43.00 2.02 -18.26
CA VAL A 236 41.55 1.95 -18.50
C VAL A 236 41.20 0.52 -18.91
N PRO A 237 40.14 -0.12 -18.38
CA PRO A 237 39.74 -1.46 -18.81
C PRO A 237 39.09 -1.42 -20.20
N ALA A 238 39.69 -2.16 -21.15
CA ALA A 238 39.21 -2.33 -22.51
C ALA A 238 37.99 -3.25 -22.58
N ARG A 239 36.87 -2.76 -23.12
CA ARG A 239 35.71 -3.58 -23.50
C ARG A 239 35.99 -4.28 -24.83
N ARG A 240 36.11 -5.61 -24.82
CA ARG A 240 36.18 -6.44 -26.04
C ARG A 240 34.77 -6.56 -26.65
N ARG A 241 34.60 -6.05 -27.87
CA ARG A 241 33.43 -6.28 -28.73
C ARG A 241 33.66 -7.57 -29.51
N ALA A 242 32.90 -8.62 -29.23
CA ALA A 242 32.85 -9.80 -30.09
C ALA A 242 31.96 -9.50 -31.30
N LYS A 243 32.54 -9.45 -32.50
CA LYS A 243 31.85 -9.54 -33.79
C LYS A 243 31.98 -11.00 -34.24
N GLY A 244 30.88 -11.74 -34.29
CA GLY A 244 30.77 -13.04 -34.95
C GLY A 244 30.09 -12.89 -36.32
N ARG A 245 30.70 -13.48 -37.34
CA ARG A 245 30.34 -13.45 -38.77
C ARG A 245 28.94 -14.04 -39.03
N GLY A 246 28.29 -13.54 -40.08
CA GLY A 246 26.97 -13.97 -40.52
C GLY A 246 26.92 -15.29 -41.29
N VAL A 247 25.69 -15.70 -41.60
CA VAL A 247 25.29 -16.58 -42.71
C VAL A 247 23.89 -16.14 -43.13
N VAL A 248 23.70 -15.93 -44.44
CA VAL A 248 22.43 -15.76 -45.16
C VAL A 248 22.13 -17.08 -45.84
N LEU A 249 20.93 -17.65 -45.64
CA LEU A 249 20.24 -18.68 -46.44
C LEU A 249 18.78 -18.75 -45.91
N GLN A 250 17.70 -18.95 -46.65
CA GLN A 250 17.29 -18.81 -48.05
C GLN A 250 15.75 -18.98 -48.00
N ASP A 251 15.03 -18.38 -48.94
CA ASP A 251 13.56 -18.40 -49.02
C ASP A 251 12.95 -19.81 -49.10
N SER A 252 11.73 -19.94 -48.60
CA SER A 252 10.78 -20.96 -49.03
C SER A 252 9.37 -20.40 -48.88
N GLU A 253 8.87 -19.81 -49.97
CA GLU A 253 7.44 -19.71 -50.23
C GLU A 253 6.87 -21.13 -50.36
N ASN A 254 5.71 -21.39 -49.75
CA ASN A 254 4.76 -22.33 -50.35
C ASN A 254 3.34 -22.04 -49.86
N GLU A 255 2.54 -21.56 -50.81
CA GLU A 255 1.09 -21.57 -50.81
C GLU A 255 0.55 -23.00 -50.72
N LYS A 256 -0.61 -23.15 -50.06
CA LYS A 256 -1.72 -24.06 -50.35
C LYS A 256 -2.90 -23.62 -49.49
N ASP A 257 -4.15 -23.59 -49.91
CA ASP A 257 -4.84 -23.63 -51.20
C ASP A 257 -6.24 -23.10 -50.81
N GLY A 258 -6.77 -22.17 -51.59
CA GLY A 258 -8.15 -21.70 -51.54
C GLY A 258 -8.73 -21.79 -52.95
#